data_AF-A0A7L2TZC5-F1
#
_entry.id   AF-A0A7L2TZC5-F1
#
_cell.length_a   1.000
_cell.length_b   1.000
_cell.length_c   1.000
_cell.angle_alpha   90.00
_cell.angle_beta   90.00
_cell.angle_gamma   90.00
#
_symmetry.space_group_name_H-M   'P 1'
#
loop_
_entity.id
_entity.type
_entity.pdbx_description
1 polymer ?
#
loop_
_entity_poly.entity_id
_entity_poly.type
_entity_poly.pdbx_seq_one_letter_code
_entity_poly.pdbx_strand_id
1 'polypeptide(L)'
;AQVEEIRGCIEKLSEDVEQVKKQHSAILAAPNPDEKTKQELEDLTADIKKTANKVRSKLKAIEQSIEQEEGLNRSSADLRIR
;
A
#
# COMPACT_ATOMS: atom_id res chain seq x y z
N ALA A 1 -8.68 -10.00 -11.12
CA ALA A 1 -9.31 -9.20 -10.05
C ALA A 1 -8.34 -8.92 -8.89
N GLN A 2 -7.76 -9.93 -8.24
CA GLN A 2 -6.86 -9.71 -7.09
C GLN A 2 -5.59 -8.91 -7.42
N VAL A 3 -4.93 -9.21 -8.54
CA VAL A 3 -3.73 -8.48 -8.99
C VAL A 3 -4.05 -7.00 -9.30
N GLU A 4 -5.15 -6.76 -10.03
CA GLU A 4 -5.61 -5.39 -10.33
C GLU A 4 -5.98 -4.61 -9.05
N GLU A 5 -6.60 -5.27 -8.06
CA GLU A 5 -6.88 -4.62 -6.77
C GLU A 5 -5.59 -4.25 -6.03
N ILE A 6 -4.58 -5.12 -6.06
CA ILE A 6 -3.27 -4.84 -5.44
C ILE A 6 -2.59 -3.66 -6.18
N ARG A 7 -2.62 -3.65 -7.51
CA ARG A 7 -2.09 -2.53 -8.32
C ARG A 7 -2.78 -1.22 -7.96
N GLY A 8 -4.11 -1.18 -7.92
CA GLY A 8 -4.85 0.02 -7.52
C GLY A 8 -4.53 0.47 -6.08
N CYS A 9 -4.31 -0.47 -5.15
CA CYS A 9 -3.88 -0.12 -3.79
C CYS A 9 -2.45 0.48 -3.77
N ILE A 10 -1.55 0.01 -4.63
CA ILE A 10 -0.18 0.54 -4.75
C ILE A 10 -0.20 1.94 -5.39
N GLU A 11 -1.00 2.15 -6.43
CA GLU A 11 -1.20 3.46 -7.06
C GLU A 11 -1.71 4.48 -6.04
N LYS A 12 -2.79 4.13 -5.31
CA LYS A 12 -3.30 4.97 -4.22
C LYS A 12 -2.22 5.27 -3.17
N LEU A 13 -1.46 4.27 -2.75
CA LEU A 13 -0.38 4.47 -1.78
C LEU A 13 0.66 5.49 -2.27
N SER A 14 1.00 5.43 -3.56
CA SER A 14 1.91 6.39 -4.18
C SER A 14 1.35 7.81 -4.17
N GLU A 15 0.06 7.97 -4.48
CA GLU A 15 -0.62 9.27 -4.43
C GLU A 15 -0.67 9.83 -3.01
N ASP A 16 -1.09 9.02 -2.03
CA ASP A 16 -1.19 9.41 -0.63
C ASP A 16 0.19 9.86 -0.09
N VAL A 17 1.27 9.14 -0.44
CA VAL A 17 2.64 9.49 -0.05
C VAL A 17 3.09 10.83 -0.65
N GLU A 18 2.77 11.09 -1.92
CA GLU A 18 3.06 12.39 -2.54
C GLU A 18 2.28 13.53 -1.87
N GLN A 19 1.03 13.29 -1.48
CA GLN A 19 0.23 14.27 -0.75
C GLN A 19 0.81 14.57 0.65
N VAL A 20 1.25 13.54 1.38
CA VAL A 20 1.94 13.68 2.67
C VAL A 20 3.19 14.55 2.54
N LYS A 21 4.03 14.31 1.51
CA LYS A 21 5.22 15.14 1.27
C LYS A 21 4.87 16.61 1.09
N LYS A 22 3.83 16.91 0.28
CA LYS A 22 3.38 18.28 0.04
C LYS A 22 2.87 18.95 1.32
N GLN A 23 2.03 18.27 2.09
CA GLN A 23 1.51 18.81 3.36
C GLN A 23 2.62 18.99 4.40
N HIS A 24 3.56 18.04 4.51
CA HIS A 24 4.74 18.20 5.36
C HIS A 24 5.57 19.43 4.97
N SER A 25 5.84 19.63 3.68
CA SER A 25 6.55 20.83 3.22
C SER A 25 5.79 22.12 3.57
N ALA A 26 4.47 22.14 3.40
CA ALA A 26 3.64 23.31 3.74
C ALA A 26 3.66 23.63 5.24
N ILE A 27 3.54 22.60 6.10
CA ILE A 27 3.58 22.77 7.56
C ILE A 27 4.94 23.31 8.02
N LEU A 28 6.04 22.79 7.48
CA LEU A 28 7.40 23.23 7.83
C LEU A 28 7.72 24.64 7.32
N ALA A 29 7.11 25.06 6.22
CA ALA A 29 7.29 26.40 5.65
C ALA A 29 6.43 27.47 6.35
N ALA A 30 5.38 27.08 7.07
CA ALA A 30 4.46 28.00 7.72
C ALA A 30 4.96 28.37 9.14
N PRO A 31 5.06 29.68 9.47
CA PRO A 31 5.45 30.11 10.82
C PRO A 31 4.40 29.77 11.89
N ASN A 32 3.13 29.63 11.50
CA ASN A 32 2.04 29.12 12.33
C ASN A 32 1.19 28.14 11.49
N PRO A 33 1.49 26.83 11.51
CA PRO A 33 0.75 25.84 10.73
C PRO A 33 -0.66 25.63 11.28
N ASP A 34 -1.64 25.58 10.38
CA ASP A 34 -3.04 25.40 10.70
C ASP A 34 -3.32 23.98 11.21
N GLU A 35 -4.13 23.87 12.28
CA GLU A 35 -4.37 22.60 12.97
C GLU A 35 -5.12 21.61 12.07
N LYS A 36 -5.97 22.10 11.17
CA LYS A 36 -6.64 21.27 10.17
C LYS A 36 -5.63 20.58 9.25
N THR A 37 -4.56 21.28 8.87
CA THR A 37 -3.52 20.71 7.98
C THR A 37 -2.75 19.59 8.68
N LYS A 38 -2.54 19.70 10.00
CA LYS A 38 -1.94 18.62 10.78
C LYS A 38 -2.88 17.41 10.88
N GLN A 39 -4.17 17.63 11.10
CA GLN A 39 -5.14 16.55 11.16
C GLN A 39 -5.21 15.80 9.82
N GLU A 40 -5.26 16.53 8.69
CA GLU A 40 -5.28 15.91 7.36
C GLU A 40 -4.03 15.06 7.09
N LEU A 41 -2.86 15.51 7.57
CA LEU A 41 -1.61 14.77 7.48
C LEU A 41 -1.61 13.49 8.33
N GLU A 42 -2.16 13.55 9.55
CA GLU A 42 -2.33 12.37 10.41
C GLU A 42 -3.27 11.35 9.78
N ASP A 43 -4.39 11.81 9.22
CA ASP A 43 -5.38 10.97 8.53
C ASP A 43 -4.75 10.28 7.31
N LEU A 44 -4.02 11.01 6.47
CA LEU A 44 -3.28 10.43 5.34
C LEU A 44 -2.26 9.39 5.80
N THR A 45 -1.52 9.66 6.87
CA THR A 45 -0.53 8.72 7.41
C THR A 45 -1.20 7.43 7.90
N ALA A 46 -2.37 7.54 8.53
CA ALA A 46 -3.15 6.39 8.97
C ALA A 46 -3.67 5.58 7.78
N ASP A 47 -4.17 6.24 6.73
CA ASP A 47 -4.66 5.61 5.51
C ASP A 47 -3.54 4.91 4.72
N ILE A 48 -2.36 5.51 4.63
CA ILE A 48 -1.16 4.89 4.05
C ILE A 48 -0.83 3.61 4.82
N LYS A 49 -0.77 3.67 6.15
CA LYS A 49 -0.44 2.50 6.99
C LYS A 49 -1.46 1.37 6.81
N LYS A 50 -2.75 1.71 6.69
CA LYS A 50 -3.82 0.74 6.47
C LYS A 50 -3.72 0.10 5.09
N THR A 51 -3.54 0.91 4.05
CA THR A 51 -3.44 0.45 2.66
C THR A 51 -2.18 -0.38 2.44
N ALA A 52 -1.04 0.03 2.98
CA ALA A 52 0.21 -0.73 2.94
C ALA A 52 0.06 -2.11 3.61
N ASN A 53 -0.59 -2.18 4.78
CA ASN A 53 -0.85 -3.47 5.43
C ASN A 53 -1.78 -4.36 4.59
N LYS A 54 -2.80 -3.80 3.95
CA LYS A 54 -3.70 -4.55 3.06
C LYS A 54 -2.93 -5.15 1.88
N VAL A 55 -2.06 -4.37 1.23
CA VAL A 55 -1.19 -4.85 0.14
C VAL A 55 -0.28 -5.97 0.63
N ARG A 56 0.44 -5.74 1.74
CA ARG A 56 1.33 -6.74 2.34
C ARG A 56 0.62 -8.06 2.65
N SER A 57 -0.55 -8.00 3.27
CA SER A 57 -1.33 -9.19 3.61
C SER A 57 -1.79 -9.96 2.36
N LYS A 58 -2.21 -9.26 1.30
CA LYS A 58 -2.61 -9.91 0.04
C LYS A 58 -1.43 -10.56 -0.67
N LEU A 59 -0.27 -9.90 -0.71
CA LEU A 59 0.95 -10.46 -1.30
C LEU A 59 1.42 -11.70 -0.52
N LYS A 60 1.39 -11.64 0.81
CA LYS A 60 1.73 -12.79 1.67
C LYS A 60 0.79 -13.99 1.45
N ALA A 61 -0.50 -13.74 1.21
CA ALA A 61 -1.43 -14.81 0.89
C ALA A 61 -1.14 -15.47 -0.46
N ILE A 62 -0.67 -14.69 -1.46
CA ILE A 62 -0.25 -15.22 -2.77
C ILE A 62 1.00 -16.09 -2.60
N GLU A 63 2.02 -15.58 -1.88
CA GLU A 63 3.26 -16.31 -1.57
C GLU A 63 2.96 -17.64 -0.87
N GLN A 64 2.14 -17.65 0.18
CA GLN A 64 1.76 -18.87 0.90
C GLN A 64 1.00 -19.87 0.01
N SER A 65 0.14 -19.39 -0.89
CA SER A 65 -0.58 -20.25 -1.83
C SER A 65 0.38 -20.92 -2.82
N ILE A 66 1.41 -20.20 -3.28
CA ILE A 66 2.44 -20.73 -4.18
C ILE A 66 3.27 -21.80 -3.47
N GLU A 67 3.78 -21.50 -2.27
CA GLU A 67 4.57 -22.46 -1.47
C GLU A 67 3.82 -23.77 -1.21
N GLN A 68 2.52 -23.69 -0.92
CA GLN A 68 1.67 -24.88 -0.71
C GLN A 68 1.51 -25.72 -1.98
N GLU A 69 1.34 -25.09 -3.14
CA GLU A 69 1.19 -25.79 -4.43
C GLU A 69 2.53 -26.41 -4.90
N GLU A 70 3.66 -25.74 -4.65
CA GLU A 70 5.00 -26.26 -4.92
C GLU A 70 5.33 -27.48 -4.05
N GLY A 71 4.93 -27.46 -2.76
CA GLY A 71 5.11 -28.60 -1.85
C GLY A 71 4.37 -29.87 -2.28
N LEU A 72 3.38 -29.76 -3.17
CA LEU A 72 2.67 -30.89 -3.79
C LEU A 72 3.34 -31.40 -5.08
N ASN A 73 4.53 -30.89 -5.45
CA ASN A 73 5.26 -31.19 -6.70
C ASN A 73 4.44 -30.98 -7.98
N ARG A 74 3.41 -30.11 -7.93
CA ARG A 74 2.57 -29.79 -9.09
C ARG A 74 3.14 -28.59 -9.83
N SER A 75 4.25 -28.79 -10.55
CA SER A 75 4.76 -27.75 -11.44
C SER A 75 3.84 -27.61 -12.66
N SER A 76 3.18 -26.46 -12.78
CA SER A 76 2.31 -26.11 -13.92
C SER A 76 2.72 -24.78 -14.54
N ALA A 77 2.28 -24.51 -15.77
CA ALA A 77 2.50 -23.22 -16.40
C ALA A 77 1.77 -22.10 -15.63
N ASP A 78 0.54 -22.36 -15.17
CA ASP A 78 -0.25 -21.42 -14.37
C ASP A 78 0.41 -21.06 -13.04
N LEU A 79 1.02 -22.03 -12.35
CA LEU A 79 1.76 -21.78 -11.10
C LEU A 79 2.96 -20.84 -11.33
N ARG A 80 3.62 -20.94 -12.48
CA ARG A 80 4.76 -20.08 -12.85
C ARG A 80 4.36 -18.67 -13.30
N ILE A 81 3.10 -18.46 -13.68
CA ILE A 81 2.57 -17.17 -14.17
C ILE A 81 1.99 -16.31 -13.05
N ARG A 82 1.60 -16.91 -11.91
CA ARG A 82 1.11 -16.19 -10.73
C ARG A 82 2.18 -15.32 -10.08
#